data_AF-A0A482W5E0-F1
#
_entry.id   AF-A0A482W5E0-F1
#
_cell.length_a   1.000
_cell.length_b   1.000
_cell.length_c   1.000
_cell.angle_alpha   90.00
_cell.angle_beta   90.00
_cell.angle_gamma   90.00
#
_symmetry.space_group_name_H-M   'P 1'
#
loop_
_entity.id
_entity.type
_entity.pdbx_description
1 polymer ?
#
loop_
_entity_poly.entity_id
_entity_poly.type
_entity_poly.pdbx_seq_one_letter_code
_entity_poly.pdbx_strand_id
1 'polypeptide(L)'
;MEYSFVKQSLISTLIFHSIVSFVQIFDLLLTFNGQLMIKYGPYFFMSLLVISLICCFMVMKTCFKGLAAIAVALLTAEKLKVISQKNFQQLQFSKSPTVEKKILYESKKLTYFAIVNLILFSTTLIFYFPSPLVDLEEDFYYSVVLFRKKFSSTLSRLLTSIYYVTFPNLFFITTGNCFCVCYMIMYERFQVYIINDLLKNISSDYAEDTSDESYQNKIRQNLTVCIKRHQLLTNIMYNNLIAQVGQNNEFLRSSLTSLTAIINTSLFVYNGQSLIDETMEMMENISKCPWTTWDVKNQKTLLYFMTNAQKPLTLGATGVFICEYPFAV
;
A
#
# COMPACT_ATOMS: atom_id res chain seq x y z
N MET A 1 -0.56 19.07 17.44
CA MET A 1 -1.99 19.47 17.58
C MET A 1 -2.71 19.56 16.23
N GLU A 2 -2.00 19.84 15.13
CA GLU A 2 -2.60 20.16 13.81
C GLU A 2 -3.47 19.07 13.16
N TYR A 3 -3.36 17.79 13.55
CA TYR A 3 -4.07 16.69 12.89
C TYR A 3 -5.33 16.20 13.62
N SER A 4 -5.69 16.80 14.77
CA SER A 4 -6.81 16.30 15.59
C SER A 4 -8.15 16.43 14.85
N PHE A 5 -8.36 17.54 14.14
CA PHE A 5 -9.62 17.80 13.43
C PHE A 5 -9.80 16.87 12.23
N VAL A 6 -8.79 16.76 11.36
CA VAL A 6 -8.84 15.86 10.19
C VAL A 6 -9.09 14.43 10.65
N LYS A 7 -8.36 13.97 11.68
CA LYS A 7 -8.57 12.65 12.26
C LYS A 7 -10.01 12.43 12.74
N GLN A 8 -10.57 13.39 13.48
CA GLN A 8 -11.95 13.30 13.94
C GLN A 8 -12.95 13.28 12.77
N SER A 9 -12.74 14.11 11.75
CA SER A 9 -13.57 14.14 10.54
C SER A 9 -13.58 12.79 9.79
N LEU A 10 -12.41 12.16 9.65
CA LEU A 10 -12.28 10.84 9.02
C LEU A 10 -12.95 9.73 9.85
N ILE A 11 -12.79 9.75 11.19
CA ILE A 11 -13.44 8.79 12.09
C ILE A 11 -14.97 8.94 12.03
N SER A 12 -15.47 10.17 12.08
CA SER A 12 -16.91 10.44 11.98
C SER A 12 -17.48 10.01 10.62
N THR A 13 -16.76 10.27 9.54
CA THR A 13 -17.09 9.79 8.19
C THR A 13 -17.20 8.27 8.17
N LEU A 14 -16.20 7.56 8.72
CA LEU A 14 -16.20 6.11 8.77
C LEU A 14 -17.41 5.56 9.54
N ILE A 15 -17.66 6.08 10.74
CA ILE A 15 -18.78 5.61 11.57
C ILE A 15 -20.11 5.83 10.83
N PHE A 16 -20.30 7.02 10.26
CA PHE A 16 -21.50 7.36 9.51
C PHE A 16 -21.72 6.41 8.32
N HIS A 17 -20.73 6.26 7.45
CA HIS A 17 -20.85 5.39 6.27
C HIS A 17 -20.99 3.91 6.65
N SER A 18 -20.36 3.46 7.75
CA SER A 18 -20.55 2.10 8.25
C SER A 18 -21.99 1.85 8.68
N ILE A 19 -22.59 2.75 9.45
CA ILE A 19 -23.99 2.66 9.87
C ILE A 19 -24.90 2.64 8.65
N VAL A 20 -24.68 3.54 7.68
CA VAL A 20 -25.47 3.59 6.45
C VAL A 20 -25.36 2.27 5.69
N SER A 21 -24.17 1.72 5.51
CA SER A 21 -23.99 0.43 4.86
C SER A 21 -24.67 -0.71 5.62
N PHE A 22 -24.62 -0.75 6.96
CA PHE A 22 -25.37 -1.75 7.73
C PHE A 22 -26.87 -1.65 7.50
N VAL A 23 -27.43 -0.44 7.47
CA VAL A 23 -28.85 -0.22 7.18
C VAL A 23 -29.19 -0.65 5.76
N GLN A 24 -28.33 -0.38 4.78
CA GLN A 24 -28.51 -0.83 3.40
C GLN A 24 -28.47 -2.36 3.27
N ILE A 25 -27.50 -3.03 3.90
CA ILE A 25 -27.39 -4.50 3.92
C ILE A 25 -28.71 -5.07 4.47
N PHE A 26 -29.15 -4.55 5.62
CA PHE A 26 -30.34 -5.03 6.28
C PHE A 26 -31.60 -4.85 5.41
N ASP A 27 -31.79 -3.68 4.80
CA ASP A 27 -32.96 -3.41 3.94
C ASP A 27 -32.92 -4.22 2.63
N LEU A 28 -31.74 -4.44 2.03
CA LEU A 28 -31.56 -5.32 0.87
C LEU A 28 -31.86 -6.78 1.21
N LEU A 29 -31.42 -7.26 2.38
CA LEU A 29 -31.71 -8.62 2.84
C LEU A 29 -33.21 -8.82 3.13
N LEU A 30 -33.87 -7.82 3.71
CA LEU A 30 -35.31 -7.89 3.99
C LEU A 30 -36.16 -7.81 2.72
N THR A 31 -35.78 -6.95 1.77
CA THR A 31 -36.57 -6.73 0.55
C THR A 31 -36.26 -7.79 -0.52
N PHE A 32 -35.05 -8.35 -0.50
CA PHE A 32 -34.50 -9.33 -1.44
C PHE A 32 -34.95 -9.13 -2.90
N ASN A 33 -34.70 -7.93 -3.44
CA ASN A 33 -35.02 -7.59 -4.81
C ASN A 33 -33.77 -7.67 -5.70
N GLY A 34 -33.74 -8.68 -6.58
CA GLY A 34 -32.62 -8.91 -7.50
C GLY A 34 -32.32 -7.72 -8.42
N GLN A 35 -33.34 -6.96 -8.86
CA GLN A 35 -33.12 -5.78 -9.71
C GLN A 35 -32.43 -4.66 -8.94
N LEU A 36 -32.79 -4.44 -7.67
CA LEU A 36 -32.09 -3.49 -6.81
C LEU A 36 -30.65 -3.94 -6.56
N MET A 37 -30.42 -5.24 -6.35
CA MET A 37 -29.08 -5.78 -6.15
C MET A 37 -28.21 -5.68 -7.42
N ILE A 38 -28.78 -5.84 -8.62
CA ILE A 38 -28.04 -5.61 -9.87
C ILE A 38 -27.72 -4.11 -10.03
N LYS A 39 -28.72 -3.24 -9.87
CA LYS A 39 -28.57 -1.79 -10.06
C LYS A 39 -27.60 -1.16 -9.06
N TYR A 40 -27.62 -1.58 -7.79
CA TYR A 40 -26.87 -0.95 -6.70
C TYR A 40 -25.73 -1.79 -6.14
N GLY A 41 -25.66 -3.07 -6.51
CA GLY A 41 -24.66 -4.03 -6.05
C GLY A 41 -23.22 -3.55 -6.20
N PRO A 42 -22.79 -3.04 -7.36
CA PRO A 42 -21.41 -2.61 -7.56
C PRO A 42 -20.96 -1.57 -6.53
N TYR A 43 -21.81 -0.56 -6.28
CA TYR A 43 -21.54 0.46 -5.28
C TYR A 43 -21.59 -0.09 -3.85
N PHE A 44 -22.55 -0.97 -3.57
CA PHE A 44 -22.69 -1.62 -2.29
C PHE A 44 -21.45 -2.45 -1.91
N PHE A 45 -20.97 -3.31 -2.82
CA PHE A 45 -19.77 -4.10 -2.60
C PHE A 45 -18.51 -3.23 -2.47
N MET A 46 -18.41 -2.16 -3.25
CA MET A 46 -17.33 -1.18 -3.10
C MET A 46 -17.36 -0.52 -1.72
N SER A 47 -18.54 -0.09 -1.24
CA SER A 47 -18.67 0.52 0.10
C SER A 47 -18.31 -0.45 1.23
N LEU A 48 -18.69 -1.72 1.11
CA LEU A 48 -18.34 -2.78 2.06
C LEU A 48 -16.84 -3.05 2.10
N LEU A 49 -16.21 -3.11 0.93
CA LEU A 49 -14.77 -3.29 0.79
C LEU A 49 -14.02 -2.10 1.40
N VAL A 50 -14.50 -0.87 1.18
CA VAL A 50 -13.94 0.33 1.80
C VAL A 50 -14.07 0.26 3.33
N ILE A 51 -15.23 -0.09 3.88
CA ILE A 51 -15.42 -0.21 5.33
C ILE A 51 -14.49 -1.27 5.92
N SER A 52 -14.40 -2.45 5.28
CA SER A 52 -13.50 -3.53 5.70
C SER A 52 -12.03 -3.08 5.74
N LEU A 53 -11.56 -2.42 4.67
CA LEU A 53 -10.20 -1.88 4.61
C LEU A 53 -9.93 -0.86 5.72
N ILE A 54 -10.91 -0.01 6.02
CA ILE A 54 -10.75 1.01 7.07
C ILE A 54 -10.78 0.39 8.47
N CYS A 55 -11.63 -0.61 8.70
CA CYS A 55 -11.62 -1.38 9.95
C CYS A 55 -10.28 -2.06 10.18
N CYS A 56 -9.69 -2.70 9.16
CA CYS A 56 -8.33 -3.24 9.22
C CYS A 56 -7.29 -2.16 9.54
N PHE A 57 -7.44 -0.95 8.98
CA PHE A 57 -6.51 0.14 9.21
C PHE A 57 -6.60 0.79 10.60
N MET A 58 -7.81 0.87 11.17
CA MET A 58 -8.02 1.37 12.54
C MET A 58 -7.33 0.47 13.58
N VAL A 59 -7.26 -0.83 13.31
CA VAL A 59 -6.50 -1.79 14.14
C VAL A 59 -4.99 -1.53 14.01
N MET A 60 -4.52 -1.09 12.83
CA MET A 60 -3.14 -0.70 12.58
C MET A 60 -2.83 0.73 13.08
N LYS A 61 -2.76 0.90 14.41
CA LYS A 61 -2.42 2.15 15.11
C LYS A 61 -1.14 2.85 14.58
N THR A 62 -0.22 2.07 14.01
CA THR A 62 1.05 2.51 13.41
C THR A 62 0.88 3.15 12.03
N CYS A 63 -0.05 2.66 11.22
CA CYS A 63 -0.25 3.12 9.84
C CYS A 63 -0.92 4.49 9.75
N PHE A 64 -1.71 4.89 10.75
CA PHE A 64 -2.33 6.23 10.79
C PHE A 64 -1.30 7.36 10.88
N LYS A 65 -0.16 7.13 11.57
CA LYS A 65 0.97 8.06 11.57
C LYS A 65 1.63 8.13 10.19
N GLY A 66 1.71 7.01 9.49
CA GLY A 66 2.20 6.92 8.10
C GLY A 66 1.30 7.64 7.12
N LEU A 67 -0.02 7.46 7.20
CA LEU A 67 -1.00 8.08 6.29
C LEU A 67 -1.09 9.60 6.50
N ALA A 68 -1.02 10.08 7.75
CA ALA A 68 -0.88 11.51 8.05
C ALA A 68 0.45 12.07 7.51
N ALA A 69 1.55 11.32 7.64
CA ALA A 69 2.84 11.71 7.09
C ALA A 69 2.85 11.71 5.56
N ILE A 70 2.20 10.74 4.91
CA ILE A 70 2.04 10.61 3.45
C ILE A 70 1.13 11.71 2.91
N ALA A 71 0.00 11.99 3.56
CA ALA A 71 -0.88 13.10 3.19
C ALA A 71 -0.15 14.44 3.28
N VAL A 72 0.61 14.66 4.35
CA VAL A 72 1.45 15.85 4.52
C VAL A 72 2.57 15.89 3.48
N ALA A 73 3.20 14.76 3.20
CA ALA A 73 4.26 14.63 2.20
C ALA A 73 3.76 14.82 0.75
N LEU A 74 2.57 14.33 0.42
CA LEU A 74 1.90 14.57 -0.86
C LEU A 74 1.52 16.05 -1.01
N LEU A 75 1.14 16.71 0.08
CA LEU A 75 0.84 18.14 0.11
C LEU A 75 2.11 19.01 0.18
N THR A 76 3.25 18.46 0.59
CA THR A 76 4.54 19.16 0.66
C THR A 76 5.65 18.26 0.13
N ALA A 77 5.91 18.36 -1.17
CA ALA A 77 7.01 17.65 -1.85
C ALA A 77 8.36 17.79 -1.10
N GLU A 78 8.55 18.90 -0.37
CA GLU A 78 9.69 19.19 0.48
C GLU A 78 9.78 18.30 1.74
N LYS A 79 8.65 17.96 2.40
CA LYS A 79 8.68 17.09 3.59
C LYS A 79 8.86 15.62 3.22
N LEU A 80 8.46 15.20 2.02
CA LEU A 80 8.81 13.88 1.49
C LEU A 80 10.34 13.75 1.37
N LYS A 81 11.02 14.83 0.98
CA LYS A 81 12.49 14.91 0.94
C LYS A 81 13.12 14.82 2.33
N VAL A 82 12.51 15.41 3.36
CA VAL A 82 13.01 15.38 4.75
C VAL A 82 12.73 14.05 5.46
N ILE A 83 11.54 13.45 5.28
CA ILE A 83 11.21 12.12 5.82
C ILE A 83 12.01 11.05 5.10
N SER A 84 12.15 11.19 3.78
CA SER A 84 13.14 10.44 3.00
C SER A 84 14.51 10.65 3.62
N GLN A 85 15.06 11.86 3.71
CA GLN A 85 16.40 12.10 4.25
C GLN A 85 16.64 11.58 5.68
N LYS A 86 15.70 11.71 6.62
CA LYS A 86 15.90 11.19 7.99
C LYS A 86 15.88 9.66 8.04
N ASN A 87 14.95 9.02 7.31
CA ASN A 87 14.93 7.56 7.21
C ASN A 87 16.05 7.04 6.30
N PHE A 88 16.50 7.83 5.33
CA PHE A 88 17.65 7.57 4.45
C PHE A 88 18.99 7.90 5.10
N GLN A 89 19.04 8.70 6.15
CA GLN A 89 20.25 8.84 6.96
C GLN A 89 20.60 7.51 7.63
N GLN A 90 19.62 6.67 7.96
CA GLN A 90 19.87 5.26 8.32
C GLN A 90 20.25 4.39 7.11
N LEU A 91 20.01 4.85 5.88
CA LEU A 91 20.40 4.20 4.62
C LEU A 91 21.79 4.62 4.11
N GLN A 92 22.52 5.52 4.79
CA GLN A 92 23.86 6.01 4.43
C GLN A 92 24.97 4.94 4.32
N PHE A 93 24.65 3.65 4.45
CA PHE A 93 25.62 2.56 4.38
C PHE A 93 25.95 2.11 2.95
N SER A 94 25.04 2.26 1.99
CA SER A 94 25.42 2.07 0.58
C SER A 94 25.90 3.41 0.02
N LYS A 95 27.22 3.54 -0.11
CA LYS A 95 27.86 4.65 -0.84
C LYS A 95 27.75 4.48 -2.37
N SER A 96 27.00 3.47 -2.83
CA SER A 96 26.94 3.09 -4.23
C SER A 96 26.05 4.07 -5.00
N PRO A 97 26.63 4.93 -5.88
CA PRO A 97 25.85 5.90 -6.64
C PRO A 97 24.88 5.22 -7.61
N THR A 98 25.09 3.94 -7.94
CA THR A 98 24.21 3.17 -8.82
C THR A 98 22.89 2.83 -8.11
N VAL A 99 22.93 2.37 -6.85
CA VAL A 99 21.75 2.08 -6.04
C VAL A 99 20.96 3.35 -5.76
N GLU A 100 21.63 4.44 -5.40
CA GLU A 100 20.98 5.72 -5.16
C GLU A 100 20.21 6.19 -6.40
N LYS A 101 20.84 6.14 -7.58
CA LYS A 101 20.19 6.46 -8.85
C LYS A 101 18.99 5.55 -9.13
N LYS A 102 19.09 4.24 -8.87
CA LYS A 102 17.99 3.27 -9.05
C LYS A 102 16.81 3.60 -8.13
N ILE A 103 17.07 3.87 -6.84
CA ILE A 103 16.05 4.26 -5.86
C ILE A 103 15.36 5.56 -6.26
N LEU A 104 16.12 6.59 -6.65
CA LEU A 104 15.57 7.89 -7.06
C LEU A 104 14.70 7.76 -8.31
N TYR A 105 15.12 6.95 -9.28
CA TYR A 105 14.36 6.69 -10.50
C TYR A 105 13.03 6.00 -10.20
N GLU A 106 13.05 4.92 -9.42
CA GLU A 106 11.84 4.18 -9.03
C GLU A 106 10.91 5.03 -8.14
N SER A 107 11.45 5.84 -7.23
CA SER A 107 10.64 6.77 -6.43
C SER A 107 9.96 7.82 -7.30
N LYS A 108 10.63 8.35 -8.33
CA LYS A 108 10.01 9.30 -9.28
C LYS A 108 8.86 8.66 -10.07
N LYS A 109 9.01 7.42 -10.52
CA LYS A 109 7.93 6.67 -11.17
C LYS A 109 6.70 6.55 -10.27
N LEU A 110 6.89 6.16 -9.00
CA LEU A 110 5.80 6.04 -8.04
C LEU A 110 5.10 7.39 -7.80
N THR A 111 5.86 8.47 -7.66
CA THR A 111 5.29 9.82 -7.49
C THR A 111 4.48 10.23 -8.72
N TYR A 112 5.01 10.00 -9.93
CA TYR A 112 4.28 10.27 -11.17
C TYR A 112 2.97 9.49 -11.23
N PHE A 113 3.01 8.19 -10.92
CA PHE A 113 1.82 7.35 -10.82
C PHE A 113 0.82 7.89 -9.80
N ALA A 114 1.28 8.27 -8.61
CA ALA A 114 0.41 8.80 -7.57
C ALA A 114 -0.31 10.08 -8.00
N ILE A 115 0.39 10.97 -8.74
CA ILE A 115 -0.19 12.19 -9.30
C ILE A 115 -1.24 11.84 -10.36
N VAL A 116 -0.93 10.96 -11.32
CA VAL A 116 -1.88 10.52 -12.36
C VAL A 116 -3.14 9.93 -11.72
N ASN A 117 -2.95 9.07 -10.73
CA ASN A 117 -4.05 8.43 -10.03
C ASN A 117 -4.89 9.45 -9.24
N LEU A 118 -4.26 10.43 -8.58
CA LEU A 118 -4.96 11.52 -7.91
C LEU A 118 -5.80 12.35 -8.88
N ILE A 119 -5.31 12.62 -10.10
CA ILE A 119 -6.06 13.32 -11.15
C ILE A 119 -7.27 12.48 -11.59
N LEU A 120 -7.07 11.19 -11.88
CA LEU A 120 -8.15 10.27 -12.26
C LEU A 120 -9.22 10.16 -11.16
N PHE A 121 -8.78 10.08 -9.90
CA PHE A 121 -9.68 10.07 -8.74
C PHE A 121 -10.43 11.39 -8.59
N SER A 122 -9.75 12.53 -8.74
CA SER A 122 -10.40 13.85 -8.65
C SER A 122 -11.43 14.04 -9.77
N THR A 123 -11.12 13.54 -10.96
CA THR A 123 -12.04 13.53 -12.10
C THR A 123 -13.26 12.66 -11.80
N THR A 124 -13.03 11.47 -11.25
CA THR A 124 -14.10 10.56 -10.81
C THR A 124 -14.97 11.24 -9.75
N LEU A 125 -14.38 11.89 -8.75
CA LEU A 125 -15.12 12.65 -7.75
C LEU A 125 -16.05 13.69 -8.39
N ILE A 126 -15.61 14.43 -9.39
CA ILE A 126 -16.44 15.43 -10.09
C ILE A 126 -17.63 14.77 -10.79
N PHE A 127 -17.45 13.60 -11.41
CA PHE A 127 -18.53 12.89 -12.11
C PHE A 127 -19.53 12.21 -11.17
N TYR A 128 -19.08 11.82 -9.98
CA TYR A 128 -19.89 11.12 -8.98
C TYR A 128 -20.50 12.07 -7.95
N PHE A 129 -19.94 13.28 -7.78
CA PHE A 129 -20.54 14.29 -6.92
C PHE A 129 -21.85 14.75 -7.57
N PRO A 130 -22.99 14.70 -6.84
CA PRO A 130 -24.25 15.22 -7.35
C PRO A 130 -24.10 16.72 -7.44
N SER A 131 -23.75 17.17 -8.63
CA SER A 131 -23.72 18.58 -8.92
C SER A 131 -25.17 19.04 -9.09
N PRO A 132 -25.63 20.08 -8.40
CA PRO A 132 -26.93 20.70 -8.67
C PRO A 132 -27.03 21.25 -10.12
N LEU A 133 -25.92 21.26 -10.87
CA LEU A 133 -25.87 21.68 -12.28
C LEU A 133 -26.21 20.55 -13.26
N VAL A 134 -26.23 19.30 -12.80
CA VAL A 134 -26.56 18.16 -13.65
C VAL A 134 -27.77 17.50 -12.99
N ASP A 135 -28.91 17.49 -13.69
CA ASP A 135 -30.10 16.70 -13.33
C ASP A 135 -29.79 15.19 -13.42
N LEU A 136 -28.76 14.76 -12.70
CA LEU A 136 -28.40 13.38 -12.54
C LEU A 136 -29.48 12.72 -11.71
N GLU A 137 -29.99 11.61 -12.21
CA GLU A 137 -30.95 10.76 -11.52
C GLU A 137 -30.54 10.61 -10.05
N GLU A 138 -31.35 11.18 -9.16
CA GLU A 138 -31.09 11.22 -7.71
C GLU A 138 -31.06 9.80 -7.08
N ASP A 139 -31.38 8.79 -7.89
CA ASP A 139 -31.42 7.37 -7.59
C ASP A 139 -30.08 6.67 -7.81
N PHE A 140 -28.95 7.40 -7.89
CA PHE A 140 -27.64 6.77 -8.10
C PHE A 140 -27.14 6.00 -6.87
N TYR A 141 -27.37 6.54 -5.67
CA TYR A 141 -26.93 5.92 -4.42
C TYR A 141 -28.10 5.29 -3.68
N TYR A 142 -28.06 3.98 -3.46
CA TYR A 142 -29.11 3.28 -2.72
C TYR A 142 -29.35 3.88 -1.33
N SER A 143 -28.30 4.40 -0.68
CA SER A 143 -28.40 5.09 0.62
C SER A 143 -29.40 6.25 0.56
N VAL A 144 -29.33 7.05 -0.52
CA VAL A 144 -30.15 8.24 -0.70
C VAL A 144 -31.60 7.86 -0.99
N VAL A 145 -31.81 6.83 -1.82
CA VAL A 145 -33.13 6.23 -2.05
C VAL A 145 -33.74 5.76 -0.73
N LEU A 146 -32.95 5.06 0.09
CA LEU A 146 -33.39 4.56 1.39
C LEU A 146 -33.72 5.71 2.36
N PHE A 147 -32.92 6.78 2.38
CA PHE A 147 -33.18 7.96 3.20
C PHE A 147 -34.53 8.58 2.86
N ARG A 148 -34.87 8.70 1.58
CA ARG A 148 -36.16 9.26 1.11
C ARG A 148 -37.33 8.33 1.40
N LYS A 149 -37.15 7.03 1.22
CA LYS A 149 -38.21 6.03 1.41
C LYS A 149 -38.59 5.83 2.88
N LYS A 150 -37.63 5.91 3.80
CA LYS A 150 -37.82 5.49 5.20
C LYS A 150 -37.92 6.64 6.20
N PHE A 151 -37.43 7.83 5.88
CA PHE A 151 -37.38 8.96 6.83
C PHE A 151 -38.23 10.15 6.38
N SER A 152 -38.56 11.03 7.33
CA SER A 152 -39.27 12.28 7.03
C SER A 152 -38.49 13.14 6.02
N SER A 153 -39.19 13.99 5.26
CA SER A 153 -38.56 14.78 4.19
C SER A 153 -37.44 15.70 4.68
N THR A 154 -37.52 16.19 5.92
CA THR A 154 -36.47 17.00 6.56
C THR A 154 -35.26 16.17 6.92
N LEU A 155 -35.46 15.01 7.56
CA LEU A 155 -34.37 14.13 7.98
C LEU A 155 -33.67 13.48 6.79
N SER A 156 -34.44 13.07 5.77
CA SER A 156 -33.92 12.55 4.52
C SER A 156 -32.97 13.54 3.83
N ARG A 157 -33.38 14.82 3.73
CA ARG A 157 -32.54 15.90 3.19
C ARG A 157 -31.25 16.07 3.98
N LEU A 158 -31.34 16.11 5.31
CA LEU A 158 -30.17 16.23 6.19
C LEU A 158 -29.19 15.06 5.99
N LEU A 159 -29.67 13.81 6.05
CA LEU A 159 -28.83 12.62 5.88
C LEU A 159 -28.19 12.57 4.49
N THR A 160 -28.93 12.96 3.46
CA THR A 160 -28.42 13.05 2.09
C THR A 160 -27.30 14.10 1.98
N SER A 161 -27.48 15.28 2.58
CA SER A 161 -26.43 16.31 2.61
C SER A 161 -25.18 15.84 3.36
N ILE A 162 -25.34 15.21 4.53
CA ILE A 162 -24.21 14.64 5.28
C ILE A 162 -23.48 13.58 4.44
N TYR A 163 -24.23 12.70 3.78
CA TYR A 163 -23.69 11.64 2.95
C TYR A 163 -22.81 12.18 1.82
N TYR A 164 -23.27 13.22 1.11
CA TYR A 164 -22.49 13.84 0.04
C TYR A 164 -21.30 14.66 0.55
N VAL A 165 -21.46 15.43 1.62
CA VAL A 165 -20.35 16.22 2.21
C VAL A 165 -19.23 15.34 2.74
N THR A 166 -19.55 14.15 3.25
CA THR A 166 -18.57 13.19 3.76
C THR A 166 -17.99 12.27 2.68
N PHE A 167 -18.50 12.33 1.45
CA PHE A 167 -18.08 11.46 0.36
C PHE A 167 -16.62 11.71 -0.09
N PRO A 168 -16.11 12.95 -0.22
CA PRO A 168 -14.70 13.20 -0.49
C PRO A 168 -13.76 12.61 0.56
N ASN A 169 -14.17 12.58 1.83
CA ASN A 169 -13.38 11.94 2.89
C ASN A 169 -13.29 10.42 2.66
N LEU A 170 -14.39 9.77 2.29
CA LEU A 170 -14.41 8.33 1.99
C LEU A 170 -13.45 8.01 0.83
N PHE A 171 -13.45 8.83 -0.22
CA PHE A 171 -12.50 8.72 -1.32
C PHE A 171 -11.06 8.92 -0.88
N PHE A 172 -10.79 9.98 -0.12
CA PHE A 172 -9.45 10.26 0.38
C PHE A 172 -8.90 9.06 1.19
N ILE A 173 -9.72 8.45 2.04
CA ILE A 173 -9.33 7.27 2.81
C ILE A 173 -9.00 6.10 1.88
N THR A 174 -9.87 5.83 0.91
CA THR A 174 -9.71 4.70 -0.04
C THR A 174 -8.42 4.85 -0.86
N THR A 175 -8.20 6.00 -1.47
CA THR A 175 -7.01 6.30 -2.27
C THR A 175 -5.74 6.34 -1.40
N GLY A 176 -5.84 6.92 -0.19
CA GLY A 176 -4.73 6.98 0.76
C GLY A 176 -4.23 5.59 1.16
N ASN A 177 -5.13 4.61 1.31
CA ASN A 177 -4.76 3.24 1.60
C ASN A 177 -3.95 2.61 0.46
N CYS A 178 -4.35 2.80 -0.79
CA CYS A 178 -3.60 2.28 -1.94
C CYS A 178 -2.18 2.83 -1.98
N PHE A 179 -2.01 4.14 -1.75
CA PHE A 179 -0.69 4.76 -1.71
C PHE A 179 0.15 4.29 -0.52
N CYS A 180 -0.45 4.05 0.64
CA CYS A 180 0.26 3.48 1.79
C CYS A 180 0.81 2.11 1.46
N VAL A 181 0.00 1.21 0.89
CA VAL A 181 0.47 -0.13 0.51
C VAL A 181 1.59 -0.02 -0.53
N CYS A 182 1.41 0.77 -1.59
CA CYS A 182 2.46 0.96 -2.59
C CYS A 182 3.76 1.50 -1.98
N TYR A 183 3.66 2.47 -1.06
CA TYR A 183 4.81 3.03 -0.36
C TYR A 183 5.53 1.98 0.49
N MET A 184 4.79 1.13 1.21
CA MET A 184 5.37 0.06 2.03
C MET A 184 6.14 -0.94 1.16
N ILE A 185 5.55 -1.40 0.05
CA ILE A 185 6.21 -2.31 -0.89
C ILE A 185 7.49 -1.69 -1.46
N MET A 186 7.41 -0.41 -1.85
CA MET A 186 8.55 0.33 -2.37
C MET A 186 9.67 0.48 -1.36
N TYR A 187 9.30 0.76 -0.10
CA TYR A 187 10.25 0.84 1.00
C TYR A 187 10.99 -0.50 1.20
N GLU A 188 10.25 -1.61 1.20
CA GLU A 188 10.83 -2.95 1.31
C GLU A 188 11.78 -3.25 0.15
N ARG A 189 11.35 -2.96 -1.07
CA ARG A 189 12.17 -3.12 -2.28
C ARG A 189 13.47 -2.32 -2.22
N PHE A 190 13.43 -1.09 -1.71
CA PHE A 190 14.64 -0.27 -1.53
C PHE A 190 15.60 -0.84 -0.47
N GLN A 191 15.09 -1.48 0.58
CA GLN A 191 15.96 -2.19 1.52
C GLN A 191 16.66 -3.37 0.84
N VAL A 192 15.94 -4.13 0.00
CA VAL A 192 16.52 -5.24 -0.78
C VAL A 192 17.60 -4.74 -1.75
N TYR A 193 17.37 -3.63 -2.47
CA TYR A 193 18.40 -3.02 -3.33
C TYR A 193 19.71 -2.76 -2.58
N ILE A 194 19.61 -2.24 -1.35
CA ILE A 194 20.79 -1.93 -0.53
C ILE A 194 21.47 -3.22 -0.04
N ILE A 195 20.70 -4.23 0.36
CA ILE A 195 21.27 -5.52 0.77
C ILE A 195 22.00 -6.16 -0.43
N ASN A 196 21.40 -6.15 -1.62
CA ASN A 196 22.02 -6.66 -2.85
C ASN A 196 23.36 -5.97 -3.15
N ASP A 197 23.40 -4.65 -3.05
CA ASP A 197 24.63 -3.90 -3.27
C ASP A 197 25.69 -4.18 -2.20
N LEU A 198 25.30 -4.28 -0.93
CA LEU A 198 26.23 -4.67 0.15
C LEU A 198 26.82 -6.07 -0.09
N LEU A 199 26.01 -7.03 -0.51
CA LEU A 199 26.46 -8.39 -0.82
C LEU A 199 27.39 -8.43 -2.03
N LYS A 200 27.07 -7.68 -3.09
CA LYS A 200 27.95 -7.54 -4.26
C LYS A 200 29.30 -6.93 -3.87
N ASN A 201 29.30 -5.88 -3.06
CA ASN A 201 30.52 -5.22 -2.62
C ASN A 201 31.36 -6.11 -1.69
N ILE A 202 30.74 -6.96 -0.87
CA ILE A 202 31.45 -8.01 -0.10
C ILE A 202 32.22 -8.96 -1.03
N SER A 203 31.64 -9.31 -2.18
CA SER A 203 32.27 -10.23 -3.13
C SER A 203 33.38 -9.60 -3.97
N SER A 204 33.35 -8.28 -4.19
CA SER A 204 34.31 -7.59 -5.07
C SER A 204 35.61 -7.16 -4.37
N ASP A 205 35.58 -6.92 -3.05
CA ASP A 205 36.75 -6.51 -2.24
C ASP A 205 37.78 -7.65 -2.01
N TYR A 206 37.71 -8.72 -2.81
CA TYR A 206 38.32 -10.03 -2.54
C TYR A 206 39.83 -10.12 -2.84
N ALA A 207 40.49 -9.00 -3.07
CA ALA A 207 41.91 -8.96 -3.42
C ALA A 207 42.86 -8.96 -2.21
N GLU A 208 42.35 -8.81 -0.99
CA GLU A 208 43.15 -8.71 0.24
C GLU A 208 43.23 -10.05 0.99
N ASP A 209 44.26 -10.21 1.84
CA ASP A 209 44.50 -11.39 2.65
C ASP A 209 43.26 -11.72 3.50
N THR A 210 42.54 -12.79 3.13
CA THR A 210 41.32 -13.24 3.81
C THR A 210 41.54 -13.58 5.28
N SER A 211 42.79 -13.72 5.71
CA SER A 211 43.18 -13.97 7.10
C SER A 211 43.21 -12.70 7.95
N ASP A 212 43.15 -11.51 7.35
CA ASP A 212 43.19 -10.25 8.07
C ASP A 212 41.97 -10.11 9.00
N GLU A 213 42.23 -9.89 10.27
CA GLU A 213 41.21 -9.67 11.30
C GLU A 213 40.36 -8.43 11.00
N SER A 214 40.96 -7.39 10.40
CA SER A 214 40.23 -6.18 9.99
C SER A 214 39.21 -6.51 8.90
N TYR A 215 39.61 -7.31 7.90
CA TYR A 215 38.72 -7.81 6.87
C TYR A 215 37.57 -8.65 7.46
N GLN A 216 37.87 -9.64 8.31
CA GLN A 216 36.85 -10.50 8.93
C GLN A 216 35.86 -9.70 9.80
N ASN A 217 36.34 -8.66 10.50
CA ASN A 217 35.50 -7.75 11.28
C ASN A 217 34.62 -6.88 10.37
N LYS A 218 35.13 -6.38 9.24
CA LYS A 218 34.34 -5.66 8.23
C LYS A 218 33.23 -6.54 7.65
N ILE A 219 33.53 -7.78 7.27
CA ILE A 219 32.55 -8.76 6.79
C ILE A 219 31.47 -9.01 7.85
N ARG A 220 31.88 -9.24 9.10
CA ARG A 220 30.95 -9.46 10.22
C ARG A 220 30.01 -8.28 10.43
N GLN A 221 30.53 -7.06 10.37
CA GLN A 221 29.71 -5.85 10.48
C GLN A 221 28.70 -5.75 9.34
N ASN A 222 29.13 -5.97 8.09
CA ASN A 222 28.24 -5.93 6.93
C ASN A 222 27.14 -7.00 6.99
N LEU A 223 27.48 -8.24 7.32
CA LEU A 223 26.50 -9.33 7.49
C LEU A 223 25.51 -9.04 8.61
N THR A 224 25.99 -8.48 9.73
CA THR A 224 25.12 -8.08 10.84
C THR A 224 24.12 -7.00 10.41
N VAL A 225 24.55 -6.04 9.59
CA VAL A 225 23.66 -5.02 9.02
C VAL A 225 22.62 -5.65 8.10
N CYS A 226 23.02 -6.56 7.20
CA CYS A 226 22.10 -7.29 6.31
C CYS A 226 21.05 -8.08 7.10
N ILE A 227 21.47 -8.84 8.13
CA ILE A 227 20.58 -9.66 8.95
C ILE A 227 19.59 -8.78 9.73
N LYS A 228 20.07 -7.73 10.40
CA LYS A 228 19.19 -6.82 11.16
C LYS A 228 18.13 -6.19 10.26
N ARG A 229 18.49 -5.84 9.02
CA ARG A 229 17.56 -5.27 8.04
C ARG A 229 16.57 -6.31 7.52
N HIS A 230 17.04 -7.51 7.19
CA HIS A 230 16.15 -8.59 6.78
C HIS A 230 15.15 -8.95 7.88
N GLN A 231 15.59 -9.05 9.14
CA GLN A 231 14.69 -9.27 10.28
C GLN A 231 13.67 -8.13 10.45
N LEU A 232 14.10 -6.88 10.27
CA LEU A 232 13.18 -5.73 10.28
C LEU A 232 12.13 -5.86 9.17
N LEU A 233 12.54 -6.24 7.95
CA LEU A 233 11.64 -6.45 6.81
C LEU A 233 10.63 -7.56 7.08
N THR A 234 11.09 -8.74 7.52
CA THR A 234 10.22 -9.89 7.83
C THR A 234 9.18 -9.53 8.89
N ASN A 235 9.60 -8.77 9.92
CA ASN A 235 8.70 -8.31 10.97
C ASN A 235 7.66 -7.29 10.48
N ILE A 236 8.01 -6.44 9.51
CA ILE A 236 7.06 -5.48 8.92
C ILE A 236 6.04 -6.22 8.04
N MET A 237 6.49 -7.14 7.20
CA MET A 237 5.61 -7.88 6.29
C MET A 237 4.56 -8.72 7.01
N TYR A 238 4.97 -9.48 8.04
CA TYR A 238 4.07 -10.35 8.78
C TYR A 238 2.89 -9.60 9.42
N ASN A 239 3.11 -8.35 9.83
CA ASN A 239 2.10 -7.53 10.49
C ASN A 239 1.13 -6.84 9.52
N ASN A 240 1.46 -6.74 8.22
CA ASN A 240 0.69 -5.94 7.25
C ASN A 240 -0.16 -6.78 6.26
N LEU A 241 -0.06 -8.12 6.29
CA LEU A 241 -0.53 -9.02 5.22
C LEU A 241 -2.01 -9.47 5.30
N ILE A 242 -2.84 -8.85 6.17
CA ILE A 242 -4.24 -9.27 6.41
C ILE A 242 -5.22 -8.23 5.83
N ALA A 243 -5.53 -8.28 4.52
CA ALA A 243 -6.83 -7.84 3.93
C ALA A 243 -6.89 -8.02 2.39
N GLN A 244 -8.07 -8.43 1.89
CA GLN A 244 -8.42 -8.90 0.53
C GLN A 244 -9.01 -7.85 -0.44
N VAL A 245 -9.27 -8.27 -1.70
CA VAL A 245 -10.03 -7.58 -2.78
C VAL A 245 -11.04 -8.52 -3.49
N GLY A 246 -12.18 -7.97 -3.98
CA GLY A 246 -13.09 -8.61 -4.96
C GLY A 246 -14.03 -7.59 -5.66
N GLN A 247 -14.45 -7.82 -6.92
CA GLN A 247 -15.14 -6.85 -7.82
C GLN A 247 -16.43 -7.38 -8.51
N ASN A 248 -17.34 -6.46 -8.94
CA ASN A 248 -17.87 -6.33 -10.33
C ASN A 248 -18.86 -5.14 -10.63
N ASN A 249 -18.61 -4.47 -11.79
CA ASN A 249 -19.33 -3.73 -12.88
C ASN A 249 -20.57 -2.79 -12.79
N GLU A 250 -20.48 -1.60 -13.44
CA GLU A 250 -21.46 -1.06 -14.45
C GLU A 250 -20.98 0.15 -15.35
N PHE A 251 -21.11 0.02 -16.66
CA PHE A 251 -20.08 0.10 -17.73
C PHE A 251 -19.27 1.40 -18.01
N LEU A 252 -19.77 2.62 -17.81
CA LEU A 252 -19.04 3.86 -18.23
C LEU A 252 -18.46 4.67 -17.06
N ARG A 253 -19.08 4.54 -15.90
CA ARG A 253 -18.52 4.97 -14.62
C ARG A 253 -17.74 3.83 -13.96
N SER A 254 -18.10 2.59 -14.29
CA SER A 254 -17.23 1.43 -14.16
C SER A 254 -15.99 1.60 -15.00
N SER A 255 -16.01 2.03 -16.27
CA SER A 255 -14.75 2.08 -17.02
C SER A 255 -13.67 2.96 -16.38
N LEU A 256 -14.02 4.12 -15.79
CA LEU A 256 -13.07 4.94 -15.02
C LEU A 256 -12.62 4.28 -13.71
N THR A 257 -13.54 3.73 -12.93
CA THR A 257 -13.22 3.08 -11.64
C THR A 257 -12.51 1.74 -11.83
N SER A 258 -12.92 0.95 -12.80
CA SER A 258 -12.25 -0.25 -13.32
C SER A 258 -10.88 0.10 -13.88
N LEU A 259 -10.71 1.20 -14.64
CA LEU A 259 -9.40 1.64 -15.09
C LEU A 259 -8.50 1.96 -13.90
N THR A 260 -8.99 2.73 -12.92
CA THR A 260 -8.25 3.01 -11.69
C THR A 260 -7.94 1.72 -10.92
N ALA A 261 -8.88 0.77 -10.85
CA ALA A 261 -8.67 -0.50 -10.18
C ALA A 261 -7.67 -1.40 -10.91
N ILE A 262 -7.71 -1.45 -12.24
CA ILE A 262 -6.73 -2.15 -13.09
C ILE A 262 -5.36 -1.50 -12.89
N ILE A 263 -5.27 -0.18 -12.99
CA ILE A 263 -4.03 0.58 -12.77
C ILE A 263 -3.45 0.28 -11.38
N ASN A 264 -4.27 0.29 -10.34
CA ASN A 264 -3.85 -0.06 -8.97
C ASN A 264 -3.42 -1.53 -8.84
N THR A 265 -4.18 -2.45 -9.42
CA THR A 265 -3.89 -3.90 -9.37
C THR A 265 -2.62 -4.22 -10.13
N SER A 266 -2.46 -3.71 -11.35
CA SER A 266 -1.24 -3.82 -12.14
C SER A 266 -0.04 -3.21 -11.41
N LEU A 267 -0.23 -2.09 -10.69
CA LEU A 267 0.83 -1.54 -9.86
C LEU A 267 1.20 -2.47 -8.70
N PHE A 268 0.22 -3.05 -8.01
CA PHE A 268 0.48 -4.01 -6.94
C PHE A 268 1.20 -5.25 -7.45
N VAL A 269 0.76 -5.81 -8.58
CA VAL A 269 1.41 -6.95 -9.23
C VAL A 269 2.81 -6.61 -9.68
N TYR A 270 3.02 -5.47 -10.34
CA TYR A 270 4.35 -5.04 -10.79
C TYR A 270 5.33 -4.88 -9.63
N ASN A 271 4.90 -4.20 -8.55
CA ASN A 271 5.77 -3.99 -7.40
C ASN A 271 5.98 -5.29 -6.60
N GLY A 272 4.96 -6.13 -6.50
CA GLY A 272 5.05 -7.43 -5.85
C GLY A 272 6.02 -8.35 -6.57
N GLN A 273 5.88 -8.48 -7.90
CA GLN A 273 6.82 -9.24 -8.71
C GLN A 273 8.23 -8.68 -8.61
N SER A 274 8.39 -7.36 -8.72
CA SER A 274 9.72 -6.75 -8.65
C SER A 274 10.38 -6.97 -7.29
N LEU A 275 9.62 -7.04 -6.19
CA LEU A 275 10.15 -7.40 -4.87
C LEU A 275 10.62 -8.87 -4.84
N ILE A 276 9.86 -9.78 -5.45
CA ILE A 276 10.23 -11.20 -5.57
C ILE A 276 11.53 -11.33 -6.35
N ASP A 277 11.62 -10.71 -7.53
CA ASP A 277 12.79 -10.75 -8.42
C ASP A 277 14.06 -10.28 -7.70
N GLU A 278 13.97 -9.18 -6.95
CA GLU A 278 15.11 -8.61 -6.23
C GLU A 278 15.51 -9.44 -5.01
N THR A 279 14.55 -10.12 -4.38
CA THR A 279 14.85 -11.07 -3.30
C THR A 279 15.50 -12.35 -3.85
N MET A 280 15.11 -12.79 -5.04
CA MET A 280 15.79 -13.90 -5.72
C MET A 280 17.23 -13.51 -6.09
N GLU A 281 17.42 -12.29 -6.63
CA GLU A 281 18.77 -11.76 -6.89
C GLU A 281 19.60 -11.67 -5.60
N MET A 282 18.97 -11.34 -4.47
CA MET A 282 19.62 -11.37 -3.16
C MET A 282 20.16 -12.74 -2.81
N MET A 283 19.36 -13.80 -3.00
CA MET A 283 19.81 -15.17 -2.79
C MET A 283 20.95 -15.58 -3.72
N GLU A 284 20.91 -15.17 -4.98
CA GLU A 284 21.98 -15.40 -5.93
C GLU A 284 23.27 -14.69 -5.49
N ASN A 285 23.19 -13.42 -5.08
CA ASN A 285 24.34 -12.65 -4.60
C ASN A 285 24.93 -13.23 -3.31
N ILE A 286 24.10 -13.75 -2.40
CA ILE A 286 24.57 -14.46 -1.20
C ILE A 286 25.35 -15.72 -1.60
N SER A 287 24.86 -16.49 -2.59
CA SER A 287 25.52 -17.72 -3.03
C SER A 287 26.89 -17.47 -3.69
N LYS A 288 27.07 -16.29 -4.30
CA LYS A 288 28.32 -15.83 -4.90
C LYS A 288 29.31 -15.30 -3.86
N CYS A 289 28.87 -15.09 -2.61
CA CYS A 289 29.78 -14.69 -1.56
C CYS A 289 30.82 -15.79 -1.35
N PRO A 290 32.09 -15.43 -1.16
CA PRO A 290 33.19 -16.38 -1.04
C PRO A 290 33.29 -16.91 0.40
N TRP A 291 32.19 -17.44 0.90
CA TRP A 291 31.98 -17.75 2.31
C TRP A 291 32.92 -18.83 2.85
N THR A 292 33.49 -19.67 1.99
CA THR A 292 34.40 -20.76 2.38
C THR A 292 35.71 -20.26 2.97
N THR A 293 36.13 -19.02 2.68
CA THR A 293 37.36 -18.41 3.24
C THR A 293 37.10 -17.60 4.49
N TRP A 294 35.84 -17.41 4.88
CA TRP A 294 35.50 -16.64 6.07
C TRP A 294 35.71 -17.46 7.34
N ASP A 295 35.85 -16.75 8.47
CA ASP A 295 35.89 -17.41 9.76
C ASP A 295 34.60 -18.21 10.03
N VAL A 296 34.68 -19.22 10.91
CA VAL A 296 33.55 -20.12 11.23
C VAL A 296 32.33 -19.34 11.74
N LYS A 297 32.53 -18.18 12.36
CA LYS A 297 31.43 -17.36 12.90
C LYS A 297 30.67 -16.65 11.77
N ASN A 298 31.38 -16.10 10.79
CA ASN A 298 30.85 -15.45 9.61
C ASN A 298 30.16 -16.47 8.70
N GLN A 299 30.75 -17.67 8.54
CA GLN A 299 30.11 -18.79 7.82
C GLN A 299 28.75 -19.17 8.43
N LYS A 300 28.71 -19.40 9.76
CA LYS A 300 27.45 -19.68 10.47
C LYS A 300 26.43 -18.56 10.30
N THR A 301 26.89 -17.31 10.40
CA THR A 301 26.05 -16.12 10.25
C THR A 301 25.43 -16.04 8.86
N LEU A 302 26.22 -16.28 7.81
CA LEU A 302 25.72 -16.35 6.43
C LEU A 302 24.72 -17.49 6.25
N LEU A 303 25.01 -18.66 6.80
CA LEU A 303 24.10 -19.82 6.72
C LEU A 303 22.73 -19.49 7.33
N TYR A 304 22.69 -18.87 8.52
CA TYR A 304 21.44 -18.41 9.11
C TYR A 304 20.71 -17.40 8.22
N PHE A 305 21.45 -16.51 7.57
CA PHE A 305 20.86 -15.54 6.64
C PHE A 305 20.26 -16.24 5.41
N MET A 306 20.99 -17.16 4.79
CA MET A 306 20.53 -17.96 3.65
C MET A 306 19.27 -18.76 3.97
N THR A 307 19.23 -19.43 5.14
CA THR A 307 18.07 -20.22 5.54
C THR A 307 16.80 -19.37 5.67
N ASN A 308 16.93 -18.13 6.17
CA ASN A 308 15.80 -17.22 6.29
C ASN A 308 15.39 -16.61 4.94
N ALA A 309 16.37 -16.32 4.07
CA ALA A 309 16.14 -15.71 2.77
C ALA A 309 15.74 -16.73 1.67
N GLN A 310 15.76 -18.04 1.96
CA GLN A 310 15.40 -19.09 1.00
C GLN A 310 13.98 -18.94 0.43
N LYS A 311 13.05 -18.38 1.21
CA LYS A 311 11.73 -18.02 0.72
C LYS A 311 11.75 -16.58 0.23
N PRO A 312 11.45 -16.31 -1.05
CA PRO A 312 11.37 -14.94 -1.53
C PRO A 312 10.30 -14.18 -0.74
N LEU A 313 10.52 -12.88 -0.56
CA LEU A 313 9.55 -12.01 0.07
C LEU A 313 8.37 -11.86 -0.89
N THR A 314 7.25 -12.49 -0.56
CA THR A 314 6.01 -12.43 -1.33
C THR A 314 5.00 -11.53 -0.66
N LEU A 315 4.28 -10.77 -1.47
CA LEU A 315 3.12 -9.99 -1.03
C LEU A 315 1.87 -10.73 -1.43
N GLY A 316 0.95 -10.96 -0.51
CA GLY A 316 -0.23 -11.76 -0.79
C GLY A 316 -1.01 -12.10 0.46
N ALA A 317 -2.34 -12.15 0.40
CA ALA A 317 -3.12 -12.54 1.58
C ALA A 317 -2.84 -14.01 1.92
N THR A 318 -2.17 -14.29 3.05
CA THR A 318 -1.83 -15.62 3.62
C THR A 318 -2.39 -16.86 2.88
N GLY A 319 -1.79 -17.20 1.73
CA GLY A 319 -2.11 -18.41 0.94
C GLY A 319 -3.27 -18.31 -0.05
N VAL A 320 -3.94 -17.16 -0.19
CA VAL A 320 -5.07 -16.95 -1.12
C VAL A 320 -4.59 -16.46 -2.50
N PHE A 321 -3.68 -15.48 -2.52
CA PHE A 321 -3.09 -14.96 -3.76
C PHE A 321 -1.70 -14.39 -3.47
N ILE A 322 -0.85 -14.38 -4.48
CA ILE A 322 0.48 -13.73 -4.48
C ILE A 322 0.42 -12.64 -5.55
N CYS A 323 0.94 -11.45 -5.24
CA CYS A 323 1.03 -10.32 -6.17
C CYS A 323 2.18 -10.54 -7.17
N GLU A 324 2.04 -11.53 -8.04
CA GLU A 324 2.97 -11.90 -9.11
C GLU A 324 2.29 -11.80 -10.47
N TYR A 325 3.06 -11.78 -11.57
CA TYR A 325 2.47 -11.62 -12.92
C TYR A 325 1.35 -12.62 -13.26
N PRO A 326 1.42 -13.92 -12.86
CA PRO A 326 0.32 -14.85 -13.05
C PRO A 326 -1.03 -14.41 -12.45
N PHE A 327 -1.05 -13.49 -11.48
CA PHE A 327 -2.29 -12.95 -10.91
C PHE A 327 -2.96 -11.89 -11.80
N ALA A 328 -2.22 -11.27 -12.73
CA ALA A 328 -2.74 -10.24 -13.62
C ALA A 328 -3.34 -10.81 -14.94
N VAL A 329 -3.21 -12.12 -15.17
CA VAL A 329 -3.75 -12.85 -16.32
C VAL A 329 -5.03 -13.55 -15.92
#